data_AF-A0AAF0IQ75-F1
#
_entry.id   AF-A0AAF0IQ75-F1
#
_cell.length_a   1.000
_cell.length_b   1.000
_cell.length_c   1.000
_cell.angle_alpha   90.00
_cell.angle_beta   90.00
_cell.angle_gamma   90.00
#
_symmetry.space_group_name_H-M   'P 1'
#
loop_
_entity.id
_entity.type
_entity.pdbx_description
1 polymer ?
#
loop_
_entity_poly.entity_id
_entity_poly.type
_entity_poly.pdbx_seq_one_letter_code
_entity_poly.pdbx_strand_id
1 'polypeptide(L)'
;MSRSLRPWLQQRRRDALREDGALSAADAAAYRPGSRVQIIQFLTFRPENAPHSSTDVWAQVCDATHYLPARFTGAAVDAFQAEHAGASSRPIVVA
;
A
#
# COMPACT_ATOMS: atom_id res chain seq x y z
N MET A 1 -8.88 -4.85 -23.57
CA MET A 1 -10.02 -4.19 -22.89
C MET A 1 -9.47 -3.33 -21.76
N SER A 2 -9.20 -2.04 -22.02
CA SER A 2 -8.77 -1.08 -21.00
C SER A 2 -9.97 -0.72 -20.12
N ARG A 3 -10.00 -1.19 -18.87
CA ARG A 3 -10.96 -0.66 -17.88
C ARG A 3 -10.30 0.52 -17.21
N SER A 4 -10.84 1.72 -17.39
CA SER A 4 -10.39 2.89 -16.64
C SER A 4 -10.51 2.61 -15.15
N LEU A 5 -9.38 2.64 -14.45
CA LEU A 5 -9.34 2.53 -12.99
C LEU A 5 -10.10 3.74 -12.43
N ARG A 6 -11.22 3.50 -11.75
CA ARG A 6 -11.98 4.56 -11.12
C ARG A 6 -11.18 5.11 -9.94
N PRO A 7 -11.00 6.44 -9.83
CA PRO A 7 -10.44 7.03 -8.62
C PRO A 7 -11.26 6.62 -7.41
N TRP A 8 -10.58 6.25 -6.33
CA TRP A 8 -11.20 5.65 -5.14
C TRP A 8 -10.52 6.09 -3.85
N LEU A 9 -9.29 6.60 -3.91
CA LEU A 9 -8.52 6.98 -2.73
C LEU A 9 -9.17 8.10 -1.93
N GLN A 10 -9.67 9.13 -2.61
CA GLN A 10 -10.32 10.27 -1.93
C GLN A 10 -11.62 9.86 -1.26
N GLN A 11 -12.41 8.99 -1.90
CA GLN A 11 -13.63 8.45 -1.30
C GLN A 11 -13.29 7.64 -0.04
N ARG A 12 -12.30 6.74 -0.15
CA ARG A 12 -11.85 5.93 0.99
C ARG A 12 -11.34 6.77 2.15
N ARG A 13 -10.58 7.85 1.88
CA ARG A 13 -10.12 8.77 2.93
C ARG A 13 -11.31 9.44 3.62
N ARG A 14 -12.33 9.85 2.87
CA ARG A 14 -13.54 10.45 3.44
C ARG A 14 -14.33 9.46 4.29
N ASP A 15 -14.40 8.19 3.86
CA ASP A 15 -15.10 7.15 4.60
C ASP A 15 -14.36 6.82 5.91
N ALA A 16 -13.03 6.67 5.86
CA ALA A 16 -12.21 6.50 7.05
C ALA A 16 -12.37 7.65 8.07
N LEU A 17 -12.42 8.91 7.61
CA LEU A 17 -12.63 10.08 8.48
C LEU A 17 -14.05 10.18 9.05
N ARG A 18 -15.04 9.58 8.39
CA ARG A 18 -16.43 9.52 8.90
C ARG A 18 -16.60 8.41 9.94
N GLU A 19 -15.74 7.40 9.88
CA GLU A 19 -15.85 6.15 10.64
C GLU A 19 -15.03 6.13 11.94
N ASP A 20 -14.39 7.26 12.31
CA ASP A 20 -13.69 7.53 13.59
C ASP A 20 -14.56 7.33 14.86
N GLY A 21 -15.74 6.73 14.74
CA GLY A 21 -16.59 6.29 15.86
C GLY A 21 -16.94 4.79 15.90
N ALA A 22 -16.72 3.95 14.88
CA ALA A 22 -17.28 2.58 14.93
C ALA A 22 -16.70 1.47 14.04
N LEU A 23 -15.75 1.71 13.12
CA LEU A 23 -15.18 0.61 12.33
C LEU A 23 -13.75 0.32 12.73
N SER A 24 -13.52 -0.94 13.17
CA SER A 24 -12.19 -1.49 13.36
C SER A 24 -11.36 -1.23 12.11
N ALA A 25 -10.13 -0.73 12.27
CA ALA A 25 -9.20 -0.45 11.18
C ALA A 25 -9.03 -1.63 10.19
N ALA A 26 -9.41 -2.85 10.59
CA ALA A 26 -9.48 -4.04 9.75
C ALA A 26 -10.48 -3.95 8.58
N ASP A 27 -11.66 -3.36 8.77
CA ASP A 27 -12.70 -3.31 7.74
C ASP A 27 -12.47 -2.18 6.73
N ALA A 28 -11.97 -1.04 7.20
CA ALA A 28 -11.53 0.07 6.35
C ALA A 28 -10.30 -0.30 5.49
N ALA A 29 -9.51 -1.29 5.93
CA ALA A 29 -8.28 -1.75 5.26
C ALA A 29 -8.51 -2.82 4.18
N ALA A 30 -9.69 -3.45 4.10
CA ALA A 30 -9.93 -4.56 3.18
C ALA A 30 -9.70 -4.17 1.70
N TYR A 31 -8.76 -4.85 1.05
CA TYR A 31 -8.47 -4.69 -0.36
C TYR A 31 -9.69 -5.07 -1.20
N ARG A 32 -10.12 -4.17 -2.09
CA ARG A 32 -11.20 -4.44 -3.04
C ARG A 32 -10.62 -4.75 -4.42
N PRO A 33 -10.99 -5.87 -5.07
CA PRO A 33 -10.53 -6.19 -6.42
C PRO A 33 -10.77 -5.02 -7.39
N GLY A 34 -9.71 -4.59 -8.08
CA GLY A 34 -9.74 -3.43 -8.99
C GLY A 34 -9.34 -2.09 -8.36
N SER A 35 -9.14 -2.05 -7.04
CA SER A 35 -8.66 -0.87 -6.31
C SER A 35 -7.13 -0.84 -6.30
N ARG A 36 -6.54 -0.65 -7.49
CA ARG A 36 -5.10 -0.57 -7.65
C ARG A 36 -4.62 0.82 -7.25
N VAL A 37 -3.43 0.86 -6.64
CA VAL A 37 -2.64 2.06 -6.42
C VAL A 37 -1.27 1.86 -7.05
N GLN A 38 -0.63 2.96 -7.40
CA GLN A 38 0.77 2.97 -7.74
C GLN A 38 1.57 3.57 -6.58
N ILE A 39 2.71 2.97 -6.26
CA ILE A 39 3.68 3.56 -5.33
C ILE A 39 4.49 4.58 -6.11
N ILE A 40 4.51 5.82 -5.64
CA ILE A 40 5.24 6.93 -6.25
C ILE A 40 6.64 7.05 -5.63
N GLN A 41 6.70 7.10 -4.31
CA GLN A 41 7.97 7.22 -3.58
C GLN A 41 7.84 6.62 -2.18
N PHE A 42 8.92 6.02 -1.70
CA PHE A 42 9.04 5.61 -0.31
C PHE A 42 9.44 6.82 0.55
N LEU A 43 8.78 6.95 1.69
CA LEU A 43 9.03 7.99 2.68
C LEU A 43 9.82 7.43 3.88
N THR A 44 9.73 6.12 4.12
CA THR A 44 10.60 5.45 5.10
C THR A 44 11.92 5.07 4.45
N PHE A 45 13.02 5.46 5.10
CA PHE A 45 14.36 4.99 4.80
C PHE A 45 14.75 3.91 5.79
N ARG A 46 15.29 2.79 5.30
CA ARG A 46 15.83 1.73 6.15
C ARG A 46 17.31 1.97 6.40
N PRO A 47 17.80 1.71 7.62
CA PRO A 47 19.22 1.84 7.91
C PRO A 47 20.00 0.76 7.13
N GLU A 48 21.18 1.12 6.63
CA GLU A 48 22.06 0.22 5.87
C GLU A 48 22.42 -1.05 6.66
N ASN A 49 22.53 -0.92 7.98
CA ASN A 49 22.89 -2.02 8.88
C ASN A 49 21.73 -3.01 9.12
N ALA A 50 20.49 -2.67 8.75
CA ALA A 50 19.31 -3.51 8.92
C ALA A 50 18.27 -3.30 7.81
N PRO A 51 18.59 -3.64 6.55
CA PRO A 51 17.74 -3.38 5.38
C PRO A 51 16.43 -4.18 5.42
N HIS A 52 16.40 -5.29 6.14
CA HIS A 52 15.22 -6.16 6.26
C HIS A 52 14.51 -6.06 7.63
N SER A 53 14.78 -5.01 8.40
CA SER A 53 14.09 -4.79 9.68
C SER A 53 12.55 -4.75 9.50
N SER A 54 11.81 -5.41 10.39
CA SER A 54 10.34 -5.37 10.35
C SER A 54 9.86 -4.05 10.95
N THR A 55 9.90 -3.01 10.12
CA THR A 55 9.41 -1.67 10.45
C THR A 55 8.35 -1.26 9.45
N ASP A 56 7.40 -0.45 9.91
CA ASP A 56 6.40 0.15 9.06
C ASP A 56 7.01 0.94 7.90
N VAL A 57 6.46 0.74 6.71
CA VAL A 57 6.88 1.43 5.49
C VAL A 57 5.85 2.50 5.17
N TRP A 58 6.31 3.75 5.16
CA TRP A 58 5.56 4.88 4.66
C TRP A 58 5.89 5.08 3.19
N ALA A 59 4.87 5.29 2.37
CA ALA A 59 5.05 5.62 0.97
C ALA A 59 3.96 6.60 0.52
N GLN A 60 4.26 7.38 -0.50
CA GLN A 60 3.25 8.11 -1.24
C GLN A 60 2.69 7.18 -2.32
N VAL A 61 1.37 7.05 -2.33
CA VAL A 61 0.63 6.26 -3.32
C VAL A 61 -0.31 7.15 -4.12
N CYS A 62 -0.64 6.73 -5.33
CA CYS A 62 -1.65 7.40 -6.14
C CYS A 62 -2.67 6.44 -6.75
N ASP A 63 -3.84 7.00 -7.03
CA ASP A 63 -4.76 6.48 -8.04
C ASP A 63 -4.71 7.40 -9.28
N ALA A 64 -5.66 7.25 -10.19
CA ALA A 64 -5.68 8.04 -11.43
C ALA A 64 -5.78 9.57 -11.21
N THR A 65 -6.22 10.05 -10.04
CA THR A 65 -6.45 11.49 -9.81
C THR A 65 -5.96 12.02 -8.47
N HIS A 66 -5.59 11.18 -7.51
CA HIS A 66 -5.25 11.59 -6.15
C HIS A 66 -3.94 10.97 -5.69
N TYR A 67 -3.19 11.75 -4.90
CA TYR A 67 -1.97 11.32 -4.21
C TYR A 67 -2.22 11.34 -2.70
N LEU A 68 -1.86 10.27 -2.00
CA LEU A 68 -2.00 10.17 -0.55
C LEU A 68 -0.78 9.49 0.08
N PRO A 69 -0.38 9.89 1.30
CA PRO A 69 0.52 9.07 2.10
C PRO A 69 -0.19 7.82 2.60
N ALA A 70 0.48 6.68 2.57
CA ALA A 70 0.02 5.40 3.08
C ALA A 70 1.06 4.76 3.99
N ARG A 71 0.58 4.08 5.04
CA ARG A 71 1.40 3.27 5.94
C ARG A 71 1.13 1.79 5.68
N PHE A 72 2.18 1.06 5.34
CA PHE A 72 2.19 -0.40 5.30
C PHE A 72 2.79 -0.90 6.60
N THR A 73 2.01 -1.64 7.38
CA THR A 73 2.50 -2.16 8.66
C THR A 73 3.54 -3.25 8.43
N GLY A 74 4.52 -3.38 9.33
CA GLY A 74 5.52 -4.45 9.27
C GLY A 74 4.88 -5.83 9.09
N ALA A 75 3.84 -6.11 9.88
CA ALA A 75 3.08 -7.36 9.77
C ALA A 75 2.42 -7.60 8.39
N ALA A 76 1.90 -6.55 7.73
CA ALA A 76 1.32 -6.68 6.41
C ALA A 76 2.40 -6.91 5.33
N VAL A 77 3.57 -6.30 5.49
CA VAL A 77 4.72 -6.54 4.61
C VAL A 77 5.26 -7.95 4.80
N ASP A 78 5.40 -8.42 6.04
CA ASP A 78 5.89 -9.77 6.36
C ASP A 78 4.91 -10.83 5.84
N ALA A 79 3.59 -10.61 5.99
CA ALA A 79 2.56 -11.48 5.41
C ALA A 79 2.62 -11.51 3.88
N PHE A 80 2.78 -10.35 3.23
CA PHE A 80 2.94 -10.27 1.78
C PHE A 80 4.20 -11.00 1.30
N GLN A 81 5.33 -10.82 2.00
CA GLN A 81 6.57 -11.52 1.69
C GLN A 81 6.42 -13.03 1.86
N ALA A 82 5.79 -13.50 2.93
CA ALA A 82 5.54 -14.93 3.15
C ALA A 82 4.67 -15.55 2.05
N GLU A 83 3.63 -14.83 1.61
CA GLU A 83 2.75 -15.25 0.50
C GLU A 83 3.50 -15.31 -0.85
N HIS A 84 4.45 -14.40 -1.08
CA HIS A 84 5.14 -14.24 -2.37
C HIS A 84 6.57 -14.76 -2.39
N ALA A 85 7.11 -15.31 -1.29
CA ALA A 85 8.49 -15.80 -1.18
C ALA A 85 8.82 -16.94 -2.17
N GLY A 86 7.82 -17.63 -2.72
CA GLY A 86 7.99 -18.64 -3.77
C GLY A 86 8.03 -18.09 -5.21
N ALA A 87 7.64 -16.83 -5.43
CA ALA A 87 7.66 -16.19 -6.74
C ALA A 87 9.02 -15.51 -6.96
N SER A 88 9.97 -16.29 -7.47
CA SER A 88 11.33 -15.91 -7.86
C SER A 88 11.53 -14.41 -8.14
N SER A 89 12.36 -13.80 -7.29
CA SER A 89 13.08 -12.53 -7.48
C SER A 89 13.74 -12.49 -8.88
N ARG A 90 13.00 -12.02 -9.88
CA ARG A 90 13.61 -11.41 -11.06
C ARG A 90 13.81 -9.94 -10.75
N PRO A 91 15.04 -9.41 -10.81
CA PRO A 91 15.26 -7.98 -10.62
C PRO A 91 14.45 -7.23 -11.68
N ILE A 92 13.65 -6.26 -11.26
CA ILE A 92 13.03 -5.30 -12.15
C ILE A 92 14.18 -4.40 -12.64
N VAL A 93 14.73 -4.75 -13.80
CA VAL A 93 15.64 -3.88 -14.54
C VAL A 93 14.79 -2.76 -15.13
N VAL A 94 14.92 -1.56 -14.57
CA VAL A 94 14.38 -0.34 -15.20
C VAL A 94 15.41 0.07 -16.26
N ALA A 95 15.02 -0.07 -17.53
CA ALA A 95 15.79 0.40 -18.68
C ALA A 95 15.65 1.92 -18.85
#